data_AF-A0A2S6UP44-F1
#
_entry.id   AF-A0A2S6UP44-F1
#
_cell.length_a   1.000
_cell.length_b   1.000
_cell.length_c   1.000
_cell.angle_alpha   90.00
_cell.angle_beta   90.00
_cell.angle_gamma   90.00
#
_symmetry.space_group_name_H-M   'P 1'
#
loop_
_entity.id
_entity.type
_entity.pdbx_description
1 polymer ?
#
loop_
_entity_poly.entity_id
_entity_poly.type
_entity_poly.pdbx_seq_one_letter_code
_entity_poly.pdbx_strand_id
1 'polypeptide(L)' 'MDGHTTIIAQSRQKAGKENVNIHRNNGQTPGIIYGGTKKPVHLNIEGKT' A
#
# COMPACT_ATOMS: atom_id res chain seq x y z
N MET A 1 5.12 -20.27 16.92
CA MET A 1 4.29 -19.30 16.16
C MET A 1 5.14 -18.84 15.00
N ASP A 2 4.76 -19.21 13.77
CA ASP A 2 5.39 -18.64 12.58
C ASP A 2 5.05 -17.14 12.55
N GLY A 3 6.07 -16.29 12.66
CA GLY A 3 5.94 -14.85 12.89
C GLY A 3 5.46 -14.04 11.69
N HIS A 4 4.47 -14.55 10.95
CA HIS A 4 3.96 -13.93 9.74
C HIS A 4 2.63 -13.21 9.99
N THR A 5 2.55 -11.96 9.54
CA THR A 5 1.32 -11.17 9.51
C THR A 5 0.84 -11.02 8.07
N THR A 6 -0.43 -11.33 7.82
CA THR A 6 -1.06 -11.12 6.52
C THR A 6 -1.61 -9.70 6.43
N ILE A 7 -1.28 -9.00 5.34
CA ILE A 7 -1.75 -7.63 5.06
C ILE A 7 -2.49 -7.65 3.71
N ILE A 8 -3.71 -7.11 3.68
CA ILE A 8 -4.49 -6.94 2.45
C ILE A 8 -4.08 -5.61 1.81
N ALA A 9 -3.68 -5.65 0.54
CA ALA A 9 -3.27 -4.46 -0.20
C ALA A 9 -3.65 -4.56 -1.68
N GLN A 10 -3.92 -3.42 -2.30
CA GLN A 10 -4.26 -3.28 -3.71
C GLN A 10 -3.20 -2.45 -4.44
N SER A 11 -2.80 -2.86 -5.65
CA SER A 11 -1.84 -2.12 -6.46
C SER A 11 -2.39 -0.74 -6.82
N ARG A 12 -1.57 0.30 -6.64
CA ARG A 12 -1.96 1.69 -6.87
C ARG A 12 -1.66 2.11 -8.30
N GLN A 13 -2.71 2.35 -9.09
CA GLN A 13 -2.56 2.67 -10.52
C GLN A 13 -2.09 4.10 -10.81
N LYS A 14 -2.36 5.06 -9.91
CA LYS A 14 -1.95 6.47 -10.08
C LYS A 14 -1.03 6.90 -8.94
N ALA A 15 0.11 7.50 -9.28
CA ALA A 15 0.96 8.18 -8.30
C ALA A 15 0.49 9.64 -8.12
N GLY A 16 1.07 10.34 -7.14
CA GLY A 16 0.82 11.78 -6.92
C GLY A 16 0.12 12.10 -5.59
N LYS A 17 0.37 13.32 -5.09
CA LYS A 17 -0.08 13.80 -3.77
C LYS A 17 -1.61 13.78 -3.63
N GLU A 18 -2.32 14.27 -4.64
CA GLU A 18 -3.79 14.33 -4.63
C GLU A 18 -4.39 12.94 -4.54
N ASN A 19 -3.91 12.01 -5.37
CA ASN A 19 -4.40 10.63 -5.34
C ASN A 19 -4.11 9.97 -3.99
N VAL A 20 -2.92 10.18 -3.44
CA VAL A 20 -2.55 9.68 -2.12
C VAL A 20 -3.48 10.22 -1.02
N ASN A 21 -3.85 11.50 -1.09
CA ASN A 21 -4.76 12.10 -0.11
C ASN A 21 -6.17 11.51 -0.19
N ILE A 22 -6.68 11.22 -1.39
CA ILE A 22 -7.97 10.53 -1.58
C ILE A 22 -7.96 9.18 -0.86
N HIS A 23 -6.90 8.39 -1.03
CA HIS A 23 -6.80 7.06 -0.40
C HIS A 23 -6.71 7.17 1.13
N ARG A 24 -5.97 8.15 1.66
CA ARG A 24 -5.93 8.41 3.11
C ARG A 24 -7.30 8.80 3.66
N ASN A 25 -8.03 9.68 2.97
CA ASN A 25 -9.38 10.07 3.36
C ASN A 25 -10.36 8.90 3.33
N ASN A 26 -10.10 7.88 2.50
CA ASN A 26 -10.88 6.65 2.43
C ASN A 26 -10.41 5.56 3.42
N GLY A 27 -9.57 5.90 4.41
CA GLY A 27 -9.09 4.97 5.43
C GLY A 27 -7.98 4.02 4.96
N GLN A 28 -7.43 4.23 3.78
CA GLN A 28 -6.36 3.39 3.24
C GLN A 28 -4.98 4.00 3.50
N THR A 29 -3.98 3.14 3.70
CA THR A 29 -2.60 3.57 3.90
C THR A 29 -1.76 3.34 2.65
N PRO A 30 -1.29 4.38 1.96
CA PRO A 30 -0.41 4.21 0.80
C PRO A 30 0.97 3.69 1.23
N GLY A 31 1.49 2.70 0.49
CA GLY A 31 2.79 2.07 0.73
C GLY A 31 3.54 1.70 -0.55
N ILE A 32 4.77 1.23 -0.39
CA ILE A 32 5.62 0.71 -1.46
C ILE A 32 6.25 -0.60 -0.97
N ILE A 33 6.12 -1.67 -1.76
CA ILE A 33 6.93 -2.89 -1.56
C ILE A 33 8.11 -2.82 -2.52
N TYR A 34 9.30 -3.03 -1.97
CA TYR A 34 10.56 -3.06 -2.71
C TYR A 34 11.49 -4.12 -2.09
N GLY A 35 12.47 -4.57 -2.86
CA GLY A 35 13.44 -5.58 -2.44
C GLY A 35 13.86 -6.52 -3.57
N GLY A 36 15.08 -7.04 -3.48
CA GLY A 36 15.68 -7.86 -4.53
C GLY A 36 15.88 -7.09 -5.85
N THR A 37 15.76 -7.79 -6.98
CA THR A 37 15.96 -7.22 -8.33
C THR A 37 14.66 -6.77 -9.01
N LYS A 38 13.52 -6.91 -8.32
CA LYS A 38 12.20 -6.58 -8.88
C LYS A 38 11.92 -5.09 -8.79
N LYS A 39 11.14 -4.58 -9.76
CA LYS A 39 10.66 -3.19 -9.73
C LYS A 39 9.80 -2.95 -8.48
N PRO A 40 9.95 -1.81 -7.80
CA PRO A 40 9.08 -1.44 -6.69
C PRO A 40 7.62 -1.38 -7.13
N VAL A 41 6.72 -1.78 -6.24
CA VAL A 41 5.28 -1.75 -6.48
C VAL A 41 4.62 -0.80 -5.48
N HIS A 42 3.86 0.15 -6.00
CA HIS A 42 3.05 1.04 -5.18
C HIS A 42 1.72 0.38 -4.85
N LEU A 43 1.27 0.48 -3.60
CA LEU A 43 0.04 -0.13 -3.13
C LEU A 43 -0.71 0.79 -2.17
N ASN A 44 -1.99 0.48 -1.99
CA ASN A 44 -2.80 0.96 -0.88
C ASN A 44 -3.13 -0.23 0.02
N ILE A 45 -2.71 -0.13 1.28
CA ILE A 45 -2.97 -1.11 2.33
C ILE A 45 -4.34 -0.80 2.91
N GLU A 46 -5.18 -1.82 2.99
CA GLU A 46 -6.46 -1.72 3.69
C GLU A 46 -6.16 -1.72 5.19
N GLY A 47 -6.31 -0.55 5.82
CA GLY A 47 -6.13 -0.38 7.25
C GLY A 47 -7.48 -0.26 7.93
N LYS A 48 -7.80 -1.20 8.83
CA LYS A 48 -8.73 -0.92 9.93
C LYS A 48 -8.12 0.23 10.74
N THR A 49 -8.78 1.38 10.75
CA THR A 49 -8.74 2.29 11.91
C THR A 49 -9.12 1.54 13.17
#